data_AF-A0A0C2I8P4-F1
#
_entry.id   AF-A0A0C2I8P4-F1
#
_cell.length_a   1.000
_cell.length_b   1.000
_cell.length_c   1.000
_cell.angle_alpha   90.00
_cell.angle_beta   90.00
_cell.angle_gamma   90.00
#
_symmetry.space_group_name_H-M   'P 1'
#
loop_
_entity.id
_entity.type
_entity.pdbx_description
1 polymer ?
#
loop_
_entity_poly.entity_id
_entity_poly.type
_entity_poly.pdbx_seq_one_letter_code
_entity_poly.pdbx_strand_id
1 'polypeptide(L)'
;MDIGRLVSLASEGLLSDNEFLFKEYLKVLGILFKHSSISDRQNKPERVFEVNLLYLTHSKPVVQNAVEVILSQKKNLFVEGCGTILQNLCRGEKCFMGENSKITAGFVYQTLKNHPLHNGFDKGIRDRFMDIIKYILSH
;
A
#
# COMPACT_ATOMS: atom_id res chain seq x y z
N MET A 1 -18.10 13.13 -5.74
CA MET A 1 -17.29 11.95 -6.11
C MET A 1 -16.96 11.21 -4.82
N ASP A 2 -17.31 9.94 -4.72
CA ASP A 2 -17.09 9.14 -3.51
C ASP A 2 -15.60 8.75 -3.42
N ILE A 3 -14.97 9.06 -2.27
CA ILE A 3 -13.55 8.77 -2.02
C ILE A 3 -13.30 7.26 -2.10
N GLY A 4 -14.25 6.43 -1.64
CA GLY A 4 -14.12 4.98 -1.71
C GLY A 4 -14.01 4.49 -3.16
N ARG A 5 -14.86 5.01 -4.05
CA ARG A 5 -14.79 4.74 -5.50
C ARG A 5 -13.49 5.22 -6.13
N LEU A 6 -12.98 6.39 -5.72
CA LEU A 6 -11.69 6.89 -6.20
C LEU A 6 -10.53 5.98 -5.79
N VAL A 7 -10.50 5.53 -4.54
CA VAL A 7 -9.45 4.62 -4.06
C VAL A 7 -9.54 3.27 -4.78
N SER A 8 -10.74 2.72 -4.96
CA SER A 8 -10.93 1.48 -5.72
C SER A 8 -10.42 1.60 -7.15
N LEU A 9 -10.81 2.66 -7.87
CA LEU A 9 -10.37 2.90 -9.25
C LEU A 9 -8.85 3.07 -9.33
N ALA A 10 -8.26 3.86 -8.43
CA ALA A 10 -6.82 4.08 -8.43
C ALA A 10 -6.04 2.81 -8.02
N SER A 11 -6.61 2.00 -7.12
CA SER A 11 -6.06 0.69 -6.75
C SER A 11 -6.00 -0.25 -7.96
N GLU A 12 -7.09 -0.38 -8.70
CA GLU A 12 -7.14 -1.19 -9.94
C GLU A 12 -6.17 -0.64 -10.98
N GLY A 13 -6.08 0.69 -11.09
CA GLY A 13 -5.15 1.40 -11.95
C GLY A 13 -3.67 1.08 -11.71
N LEU A 14 -3.27 0.61 -10.51
CA LEU A 14 -1.90 0.14 -10.27
C LEU A 14 -1.53 -1.06 -11.13
N LEU A 15 -2.51 -1.90 -11.52
CA LEU A 15 -2.29 -3.08 -12.36
C LEU A 15 -2.12 -2.73 -13.85
N SER A 16 -2.23 -1.46 -14.22
CA SER A 16 -2.08 -1.00 -15.60
C SER A 16 -0.63 -1.13 -16.09
N ASP A 17 -0.41 -1.81 -17.21
CA ASP A 17 0.88 -1.83 -17.90
C ASP A 17 1.23 -0.49 -18.56
N ASN A 18 0.25 0.40 -18.73
CA ASN A 18 0.47 1.76 -19.22
C ASN A 18 1.09 2.62 -18.12
N GLU A 19 2.35 2.99 -18.32
CA GLU A 19 3.15 3.76 -17.36
C GLU A 19 2.55 5.13 -17.04
N PHE A 20 1.96 5.81 -18.02
CA PHE A 20 1.33 7.11 -17.80
C PHE A 20 0.14 6.97 -16.85
N LEU A 21 -0.75 6.01 -17.11
CA LEU A 21 -1.89 5.74 -16.24
C LEU A 21 -1.45 5.30 -14.85
N PHE A 22 -0.46 4.40 -14.78
CA PHE A 22 0.12 3.96 -13.51
C PHE A 22 0.59 5.15 -12.66
N LYS A 23 1.33 6.09 -13.25
CA LYS A 23 1.83 7.29 -12.56
C LYS A 23 0.69 8.18 -12.04
N GLU A 24 -0.37 8.38 -12.83
CA GLU A 24 -1.53 9.17 -12.40
C GLU A 24 -2.25 8.51 -11.22
N TYR A 25 -2.49 7.19 -11.28
CA TYR A 25 -3.11 6.47 -10.18
C TYR A 25 -2.23 6.43 -8.92
N LEU A 26 -0.92 6.26 -9.10
CA LEU A 26 0.06 6.32 -8.03
C LEU A 26 0.03 7.68 -7.33
N LYS A 27 -0.07 8.77 -8.09
CA LYS A 27 -0.17 10.14 -7.55
C LYS A 27 -1.45 10.33 -6.74
N VAL A 28 -2.59 9.83 -7.23
CA VAL A 28 -3.86 9.89 -6.50
C VAL A 28 -3.76 9.16 -5.16
N LEU A 29 -3.30 7.90 -5.15
CA LEU A 29 -3.12 7.13 -3.91
C LEU A 29 -2.08 7.77 -3.00
N GLY A 30 -1.01 8.30 -3.57
CA GLY A 30 0.03 9.05 -2.87
C GLY A 30 -0.55 10.24 -2.13
N ILE A 31 -1.40 11.06 -2.76
CA ILE A 31 -2.05 12.20 -2.10
C ILE A 31 -2.94 11.72 -0.95
N LEU A 32 -3.80 10.73 -1.21
CA LEU A 32 -4.76 10.22 -0.22
C LEU A 32 -4.08 9.66 1.03
N PHE A 33 -3.02 8.86 0.86
CA PHE A 33 -2.34 8.21 1.99
C PHE A 33 -1.18 9.05 2.56
N LYS A 34 -0.57 9.98 1.82
CA LYS A 34 0.48 10.87 2.36
C LYS A 34 -0.09 11.95 3.27
N HIS A 35 -1.19 12.61 2.87
CA HIS A 35 -1.83 13.66 3.68
C HIS A 35 -2.28 13.17 5.05
N SER A 36 -2.53 11.87 5.15
CA SER A 36 -2.87 11.21 6.38
C SER A 36 -1.74 11.26 7.43
N SER A 37 -0.47 11.41 7.06
CA SER A 37 0.64 11.22 8.02
C SER A 37 1.21 12.48 8.71
N ILE A 38 1.03 13.71 8.20
CA ILE A 38 1.99 14.79 8.51
C ILE A 38 1.44 16.04 9.26
N SER A 39 0.14 16.33 9.32
CA SER A 39 -0.27 17.60 9.99
C SER A 39 -1.68 17.69 10.59
N ASP A 40 -2.59 16.77 10.30
CA ASP A 40 -3.99 16.91 10.76
C ASP A 40 -4.23 16.51 12.23
N ARG A 41 -3.23 15.93 12.92
CA ARG A 41 -3.37 15.45 14.31
C ARG A 41 -3.77 16.53 15.33
N GLN A 42 -3.47 17.80 15.08
CA GLN A 42 -3.64 18.84 16.11
C GLN A 42 -4.99 19.55 16.09
N ASN A 43 -5.82 19.42 15.04
CA ASN A 43 -6.93 20.36 14.87
C ASN A 43 -8.34 19.76 14.82
N LYS A 44 -8.57 18.48 14.46
CA LYS A 44 -9.95 17.94 14.32
C LYS A 44 -10.07 16.41 14.57
N PRO A 45 -10.61 15.95 15.72
CA PRO A 45 -10.81 14.53 16.00
C PRO A 45 -11.83 13.85 15.06
N GLU A 46 -12.78 14.61 14.51
CA GLU A 46 -13.78 14.08 13.56
C GLU A 46 -13.14 13.53 12.27
N ARG A 47 -12.05 14.16 11.79
CA ARG A 47 -11.32 13.68 10.61
C ARG A 47 -10.53 12.40 10.88
N VAL A 48 -10.15 12.15 12.13
CA VAL A 48 -9.40 10.94 12.51
C VAL A 48 -10.26 9.70 12.28
N PHE A 49 -11.56 9.77 12.57
CA PHE A 49 -12.47 8.65 12.33
C PHE A 49 -12.66 8.36 10.84
N GLU A 50 -12.88 9.39 10.01
CA GLU A 50 -13.06 9.24 8.56
C GLU A 50 -11.81 8.66 7.89
N VAL A 51 -10.62 9.12 8.29
CA VAL A 51 -9.36 8.60 7.77
C VAL A 51 -9.11 7.17 8.25
N ASN A 52 -9.43 6.84 9.50
CA ASN A 52 -9.35 5.46 9.99
C ASN A 52 -10.28 4.52 9.20
N LEU A 53 -11.51 4.95 8.94
CA LEU A 53 -12.46 4.17 8.16
C LEU A 53 -11.96 3.97 6.73
N LEU A 54 -11.36 5.01 6.13
CA LEU A 54 -10.74 4.91 4.80
C LEU A 54 -9.63 3.85 4.79
N TYR A 55 -8.73 3.88 5.78
CA TYR A 55 -7.66 2.90 5.92
C TYR A 55 -8.21 1.47 6.08
N LEU A 56 -9.14 1.26 7.01
CA LEU A 56 -9.69 -0.07 7.28
C LEU A 56 -10.43 -0.65 6.08
N THR A 57 -11.14 0.19 5.33
CA THR A 57 -11.98 -0.25 4.21
C THR A 57 -11.18 -0.45 2.92
N HIS A 58 -10.20 0.41 2.65
CA HIS A 58 -9.58 0.48 1.33
C HIS A 58 -8.08 0.16 1.27
N SER A 59 -7.38 0.01 2.40
CA SER A 59 -5.95 -0.34 2.37
C SER A 59 -5.71 -1.74 1.82
N LYS A 60 -6.58 -2.72 2.13
CA LYS A 60 -6.43 -4.11 1.68
C LYS A 60 -6.30 -4.25 0.15
N PRO A 61 -7.25 -3.76 -0.68
CA PRO A 61 -7.12 -3.88 -2.13
C PRO A 61 -5.91 -3.13 -2.68
N VAL A 62 -5.56 -1.97 -2.11
CA VAL A 62 -4.37 -1.21 -2.51
C VAL A 62 -3.10 -2.01 -2.24
N VAL A 63 -2.99 -2.62 -1.06
CA VAL A 63 -1.86 -3.48 -0.69
C VAL A 63 -1.79 -4.69 -1.62
N GLN A 64 -2.92 -5.35 -1.88
CA GLN A 64 -2.97 -6.51 -2.76
C GLN A 64 -2.45 -6.18 -4.17
N ASN A 65 -2.98 -5.12 -4.77
CA ASN A 65 -2.56 -4.72 -6.12
C ASN A 65 -1.11 -4.23 -6.15
N ALA A 66 -0.66 -3.49 -5.14
CA ALA A 66 0.74 -3.05 -5.04
C ALA A 66 1.70 -4.25 -4.95
N VAL A 67 1.37 -5.26 -4.15
CA VAL A 67 2.17 -6.49 -4.03
C VAL A 67 2.15 -7.26 -5.35
N GLU A 68 0.99 -7.40 -6.00
CA GLU A 68 0.85 -8.05 -7.31
C GLU A 68 1.79 -7.39 -8.34
N VAL A 69 1.78 -6.06 -8.43
CA VAL A 69 2.67 -5.31 -9.32
C VAL A 69 4.14 -5.59 -9.02
N ILE A 70 4.53 -5.58 -7.74
CA ILE A 70 5.92 -5.84 -7.37
C ILE A 70 6.37 -7.26 -7.75
N LEU A 71 5.47 -8.24 -7.64
CA LEU A 71 5.78 -9.64 -7.95
C LEU A 71 5.76 -9.94 -9.46
N SER A 72 4.93 -9.24 -10.22
CA SER A 72 4.70 -9.50 -11.66
C SER A 72 5.57 -8.63 -12.59
N GLN A 73 5.89 -7.41 -12.19
CA GLN A 73 6.52 -6.43 -13.07
C GLN A 73 8.05 -6.43 -12.95
N LYS A 74 8.73 -6.37 -14.11
CA LYS A 74 10.21 -6.30 -14.18
C LYS A 74 10.76 -4.88 -14.17
N LYS A 75 9.90 -3.87 -14.34
CA LYS A 75 10.32 -2.47 -14.45
C LYS A 75 10.44 -1.85 -13.05
N ASN A 76 11.65 -1.40 -12.71
CA ASN A 76 11.97 -0.81 -11.41
C ASN A 76 11.01 0.31 -10.99
N LEU A 77 10.57 1.16 -11.93
CA LEU A 77 9.62 2.25 -11.66
C LEU A 77 8.32 1.77 -10.99
N PHE A 78 7.75 0.65 -11.46
CA PHE A 78 6.49 0.14 -10.94
C PHE A 78 6.67 -0.42 -9.53
N VAL A 79 7.79 -1.12 -9.31
CA VAL A 79 8.22 -1.65 -8.01
C VAL A 79 8.44 -0.52 -7.01
N GLU A 80 9.19 0.52 -7.39
CA GLU A 80 9.48 1.69 -6.55
C GLU A 80 8.21 2.47 -6.20
N GLY A 81 7.32 2.67 -7.18
CA GLY A 81 6.03 3.33 -6.96
C GLY A 81 5.19 2.56 -5.93
N CYS A 82 4.99 1.27 -6.14
CA CYS A 82 4.22 0.43 -5.23
C CYS A 82 4.86 0.35 -3.83
N GLY A 83 6.18 0.25 -3.75
CA GLY A 83 6.92 0.30 -2.48
C GLY A 83 6.67 1.60 -1.71
N THR A 84 6.64 2.74 -2.42
CA THR A 84 6.33 4.05 -1.84
C THR A 84 4.90 4.10 -1.28
N ILE A 85 3.92 3.51 -1.98
CA ILE A 85 2.53 3.44 -1.48
C ILE A 85 2.43 2.58 -0.23
N LEU A 86 3.07 1.41 -0.21
CA LEU A 86 3.10 0.55 0.97
C LEU A 86 3.73 1.26 2.18
N GLN A 87 4.81 2.01 1.95
CA GLN A 87 5.43 2.81 3.00
C GLN A 87 4.51 3.93 3.51
N ASN A 88 3.81 4.64 2.62
CA ASN A 88 2.84 5.67 3.01
C ASN A 88 1.70 5.09 3.83
N LEU A 89 1.19 3.92 3.44
CA LEU A 89 0.16 3.20 4.19
C LEU A 89 0.65 2.83 5.59
N CYS A 90 1.85 2.25 5.71
CA CYS A 90 2.43 1.94 7.02
C CYS A 90 2.62 3.17 7.89
N ARG A 91 3.11 4.28 7.32
CA ARG A 91 3.30 5.53 8.06
C ARG A 91 1.97 6.10 8.53
N GLY A 92 0.99 6.20 7.65
CA GLY A 92 -0.33 6.70 8.03
C GLY A 92 -1.00 5.79 9.06
N GLU A 93 -0.90 4.48 8.90
CA GLU A 93 -1.39 3.51 9.90
C GLU A 93 -0.76 3.74 11.28
N LYS A 94 0.57 3.87 11.37
CA LYS A 94 1.25 4.22 12.63
C LYS A 94 0.76 5.58 13.17
N CYS A 95 0.47 6.52 12.27
CA CYS A 95 -0.05 7.85 12.63
C CYS A 95 -1.49 7.85 13.17
N PHE A 96 -2.40 6.98 12.71
CA PHE A 96 -3.80 7.01 13.17
C PHE A 96 -4.18 5.90 14.13
N MET A 97 -3.53 4.75 14.02
CA MET A 97 -3.86 3.54 14.78
C MET A 97 -2.82 3.22 15.85
N GLY A 98 -1.69 3.95 15.84
CA GLY A 98 -0.61 3.84 16.81
C GLY A 98 0.58 3.03 16.30
N GLU A 99 1.74 3.22 16.94
CA GLU A 99 3.03 2.65 16.49
C GLU A 99 3.05 1.11 16.43
N ASN A 100 2.16 0.46 17.18
CA ASN A 100 2.04 -1.00 17.23
C ASN A 100 1.14 -1.59 16.13
N SER A 101 0.51 -0.76 15.31
CA SER A 101 -0.38 -1.22 14.26
C SER A 101 0.41 -1.91 13.13
N LYS A 102 -0.07 -3.09 12.69
CA LYS A 102 0.57 -3.96 11.69
C LYS A 102 -0.39 -4.47 10.61
N ILE A 103 -1.48 -3.76 10.36
CA ILE A 103 -2.52 -4.06 9.38
C ILE A 103 -1.93 -4.14 7.98
N THR A 104 -1.21 -3.11 7.52
CA THR A 104 -0.58 -3.08 6.19
C THR A 104 0.38 -4.26 6.03
N ALA A 105 1.23 -4.49 7.04
CA ALA A 105 2.14 -5.63 7.05
C ALA A 105 1.42 -6.99 7.03
N GLY A 106 0.30 -7.11 7.77
CA GLY A 106 -0.57 -8.27 7.75
C GLY A 106 -1.16 -8.54 6.38
N PHE A 107 -1.65 -7.51 5.68
CA PHE A 107 -2.16 -7.64 4.32
C PHE A 107 -1.09 -8.01 3.31
N VAL A 108 0.12 -7.44 3.42
CA VAL A 108 1.25 -7.83 2.57
C VAL A 108 1.58 -9.31 2.77
N TYR A 109 1.69 -9.76 4.03
CA TYR A 109 1.96 -11.15 4.36
C TYR A 109 0.88 -12.10 3.81
N GLN A 110 -0.41 -11.75 4.01
CA GLN A 110 -1.52 -12.55 3.50
C GLN A 110 -1.52 -12.64 1.97
N THR A 111 -1.25 -11.51 1.29
CA THR A 111 -1.19 -11.47 -0.17
C THR A 111 -0.07 -12.38 -0.67
N LEU A 112 1.13 -12.26 -0.09
CA LEU A 112 2.28 -13.09 -0.47
C LEU A 112 2.06 -14.57 -0.20
N LYS A 113 1.45 -14.91 0.94
CA LYS A 113 1.13 -16.30 1.29
C LYS A 113 0.16 -16.94 0.30
N ASN A 114 -0.80 -16.16 -0.21
CA ASN A 114 -1.84 -16.65 -1.12
C ASN A 114 -1.46 -16.53 -2.59
N HIS A 115 -0.33 -15.90 -2.92
CA HIS A 115 0.05 -15.63 -4.30
C HIS A 115 0.44 -16.92 -5.04
N PRO A 116 0.04 -17.14 -6.31
CA PRO A 116 0.36 -18.36 -7.06
C PRO A 116 1.86 -18.63 -7.17
N LEU A 117 2.66 -17.57 -7.28
CA LEU A 117 4.13 -17.64 -7.28
C LEU A 117 4.74 -18.11 -5.96
N HIS A 118 3.96 -18.22 -4.87
CA HIS A 118 4.42 -18.76 -3.58
C HIS A 118 5.02 -20.17 -3.73
N ASN A 119 4.54 -20.96 -4.70
CA ASN A 119 5.01 -22.32 -4.97
C ASN A 119 6.09 -22.40 -6.05
N GLY A 120 6.42 -21.29 -6.72
CA GLY A 120 7.36 -21.24 -7.86
C GLY A 120 8.56 -20.30 -7.67
N PHE A 121 8.56 -19.44 -6.64
CA PHE A 121 9.72 -18.64 -6.27
C PHE A 121 10.76 -19.49 -5.53
N ASP A 122 12.03 -19.32 -5.87
CA ASP A 122 13.12 -19.81 -5.04
C ASP A 122 12.93 -19.28 -3.61
N LYS A 123 13.00 -20.20 -2.65
CA LYS A 123 12.77 -19.92 -1.22
C LYS A 123 13.65 -18.75 -0.74
N GLY A 124 14.89 -18.65 -1.21
CA GLY A 124 15.83 -17.60 -0.83
C GLY A 124 15.57 -16.23 -1.47
N ILE A 125 14.92 -16.17 -2.64
CA ILE A 125 14.48 -14.89 -3.23
C ILE A 125 13.25 -14.38 -2.48
N ARG A 126 12.32 -15.28 -2.16
CA ARG A 126 11.13 -14.96 -1.36
C ARG A 126 11.52 -14.47 0.02
N ASP A 127 12.41 -15.17 0.72
CA ASP A 127 12.81 -14.80 2.07
C ASP A 127 13.54 -13.44 2.07
N ARG A 128 14.41 -13.17 1.07
CA ARG A 128 15.02 -11.84 0.87
C ARG A 128 14.00 -10.74 0.57
N PHE A 129 13.01 -11.03 -0.27
CA PHE A 129 11.93 -10.09 -0.56
C PHE A 129 11.09 -9.80 0.69
N MET A 130 10.77 -10.83 1.46
CA MET A 130 10.10 -10.69 2.76
C MET A 130 10.92 -9.86 3.74
N ASP A 131 12.25 -10.00 3.75
CA ASP A 131 13.12 -9.23 4.62
C ASP A 131 13.21 -7.76 4.17
N ILE A 132 13.24 -7.50 2.87
CA ILE A 132 13.15 -6.13 2.31
C ILE A 132 11.80 -5.49 2.66
N ILE A 133 10.71 -6.22 2.48
CA ILE A 133 9.37 -5.76 2.85
C ILE A 133 9.30 -5.50 4.35
N LYS A 134 9.75 -6.43 5.20
CA LYS A 134 9.79 -6.23 6.66
C LYS A 134 10.62 -5.00 7.03
N TYR A 135 11.76 -4.80 6.39
CA TYR A 135 12.61 -3.64 6.61
C TYR A 135 11.89 -2.33 6.24
N ILE A 136 11.24 -2.28 5.07
CA ILE A 136 10.47 -1.12 4.57
C ILE A 136 9.30 -0.80 5.50
N LEU A 137 8.60 -1.81 6.02
CA LEU A 137 7.42 -1.62 6.88
C LEU A 137 7.81 -1.33 8.34
N SER A 138 9.03 -1.68 8.76
CA SER A 138 9.53 -1.41 10.13
C SER A 138 10.00 0.04 10.31
N HIS A 139 10.43 0.72 9.25
CA HIS A 139 10.85 2.13 9.24
C HIS A 139 9.75 3.05 8.67
#